data_AF-A0A421J6Y7-F1
#
_entry.id   AF-A0A421J6Y7-F1
#
_cell.length_a   1.000
_cell.length_b   1.000
_cell.length_c   1.000
_cell.angle_alpha   90.00
_cell.angle_beta   90.00
_cell.angle_gamma   90.00
#
_symmetry.space_group_name_H-M   'P 1'
#
loop_
_entity.id
_entity.type
_entity.pdbx_description
1 polymer ?
#
loop_
_entity_poly.entity_id
_entity_poly.type
_entity_poly.pdbx_seq_one_letter_code
_entity_poly.pdbx_strand_id
1 'polypeptide(L)'
;MAYQIVYQPSPRSGLDTFFVRVRRHGFMLYTSIVVISTLYVCFIMKPPGPKSQPKSKGSKKTDDSSSESSFENIQLEDVAHPVDRWSKRELYQYLGDHHIYPGVDEPLSHPWTDLNCRQFLVNSSSIPHIEPSNPVAVLRGDAKVSGVVHFEQEKESDPTKISWEITGNDPNALRGFHIHQFGDNTNGCTSAGPHFNPFQKTHGAPEDDVRHVGDLGNITTDAQGVAKGTKQDLLVKLLGENSILGRSVVVHSGTDDLGKGGNEESKKTGNAGTRPACGVIGLAT
;
A
#
# COMPACT_ATOMS: atom_id res chain seq x y z
N MET A 1 -47.42 27.39 23.55
CA MET A 1 -47.98 26.23 22.82
C MET A 1 -46.97 25.83 21.75
N ALA A 2 -46.04 24.93 22.07
CA ALA A 2 -45.03 24.45 21.12
C ALA A 2 -45.48 23.08 20.58
N TYR A 3 -45.58 22.95 19.26
CA TYR A 3 -45.92 21.69 18.60
C TYR A 3 -44.65 20.86 18.40
N GLN A 4 -44.66 19.64 18.94
CA GLN A 4 -43.58 18.67 18.84
C GLN A 4 -43.85 17.79 17.61
N ILE A 5 -43.02 17.89 16.58
CA ILE A 5 -43.09 17.02 15.40
C ILE A 5 -42.38 15.71 15.77
N VAL A 6 -43.16 14.64 15.92
CA VAL A 6 -42.67 13.27 16.12
C VAL A 6 -42.40 12.66 14.74
N TYR A 7 -41.13 12.36 14.45
CA TYR A 7 -40.73 11.65 13.23
C TYR A 7 -40.97 10.15 13.43
N GLN A 8 -41.91 9.56 12.70
CA GLN A 8 -42.08 8.11 12.65
C GLN A 8 -41.24 7.51 11.50
N PRO A 9 -40.40 6.49 11.76
CA PRO A 9 -39.66 5.82 10.70
C PRO A 9 -40.62 5.01 9.82
N SER A 10 -40.43 5.10 8.51
CA SER A 10 -41.18 4.32 7.52
C SER A 10 -40.94 2.81 7.67
N PRO A 11 -41.94 1.95 7.42
CA PRO A 11 -41.78 0.51 7.48
C PRO A 11 -40.83 0.04 6.36
N ARG A 12 -39.75 -0.66 6.74
CA ARG A 12 -38.82 -1.27 5.79
C ARG A 12 -39.55 -2.32 4.96
N SER A 13 -39.28 -2.33 3.65
CA SER A 13 -39.90 -3.24 2.70
C SER A 13 -39.51 -4.70 2.98
N GLY A 14 -40.40 -5.65 2.68
CA GLY A 14 -40.13 -7.09 2.87
C GLY A 14 -38.91 -7.61 2.09
N LEU A 15 -38.51 -6.91 1.02
CA LEU A 15 -37.35 -7.25 0.19
C LEU A 15 -36.02 -6.99 0.92
N ASP A 16 -35.91 -5.93 1.73
CA ASP A 16 -34.69 -5.62 2.48
C ASP A 16 -34.39 -6.71 3.53
N THR A 17 -35.43 -7.24 4.15
CA THR A 17 -35.31 -8.32 5.14
C THR A 17 -34.90 -9.64 4.48
N PHE A 18 -35.35 -9.87 3.24
CA PHE A 18 -34.98 -11.05 2.44
C PHE A 18 -33.50 -11.02 2.05
N PHE A 19 -32.98 -9.90 1.53
CA PHE A 19 -31.57 -9.79 1.13
C PHE A 19 -30.61 -9.90 2.32
N VAL A 20 -30.95 -9.33 3.48
CA VAL A 20 -30.16 -9.50 4.71
C VAL A 20 -30.14 -10.96 5.16
N ARG A 21 -31.27 -11.68 5.03
CA ARG A 21 -31.35 -13.09 5.41
C ARG A 21 -30.57 -14.01 4.46
N VAL A 22 -30.61 -13.74 3.15
CA VAL A 22 -29.85 -14.47 2.12
C VAL A 22 -28.34 -14.24 2.28
N ARG A 23 -27.90 -12.99 2.52
CA ARG A 23 -26.48 -12.69 2.83
C ARG A 23 -26.00 -13.40 4.09
N ARG A 24 -26.83 -13.46 5.15
CA ARG A 24 -26.46 -14.14 6.39
C ARG A 24 -26.33 -15.66 6.22
N HIS A 25 -27.18 -16.30 5.41
CA HIS A 25 -27.09 -17.74 5.17
C HIS A 25 -25.94 -18.09 4.20
N GLY A 26 -25.71 -17.26 3.18
CA GLY A 26 -24.57 -17.43 2.26
C GLY A 26 -23.21 -17.28 2.97
N PHE A 27 -23.09 -16.30 3.88
CA PHE A 27 -21.88 -16.13 4.69
C PHE A 27 -21.61 -17.34 5.59
N MET A 28 -22.63 -17.87 6.27
CA MET A 28 -22.49 -19.03 7.15
C MET A 28 -22.11 -20.32 6.40
N LEU A 29 -22.61 -20.49 5.17
CA LEU A 29 -22.26 -21.64 4.33
C LEU A 29 -20.80 -21.55 3.88
N TYR A 30 -20.36 -20.36 3.44
CA TYR A 30 -18.98 -20.13 3.00
C TYR A 30 -17.98 -20.33 4.15
N THR A 31 -18.24 -19.78 5.34
CA THR A 31 -17.37 -19.96 6.50
C THR A 31 -17.28 -21.42 6.93
N SER A 32 -18.37 -22.19 6.80
CA SER A 32 -18.38 -23.62 7.13
C SER A 32 -17.50 -24.43 6.17
N ILE A 33 -17.54 -24.14 4.87
CA ILE A 33 -16.71 -24.82 3.87
C ILE A 33 -15.22 -24.51 4.08
N VAL A 34 -14.87 -23.26 4.39
CA VAL A 34 -13.48 -22.86 4.65
C VAL A 34 -12.94 -23.57 5.90
N VAL A 35 -13.70 -23.60 7.00
CA VAL A 35 -13.28 -24.27 8.24
C VAL A 35 -13.11 -25.79 8.04
N ILE A 36 -14.04 -26.45 7.34
CA ILE A 36 -13.93 -27.88 7.04
C ILE A 36 -12.69 -28.16 6.17
N SER A 37 -12.42 -27.32 5.18
CA SER A 37 -11.24 -27.46 4.30
C SER A 37 -9.93 -27.29 5.07
N THR A 38 -9.85 -26.30 5.95
CA THR A 38 -8.65 -26.07 6.79
C THR A 38 -8.43 -27.22 7.77
N LEU A 39 -9.49 -27.72 8.42
CA LEU A 39 -9.38 -28.87 9.33
C LEU A 39 -8.97 -30.16 8.60
N TYR A 40 -9.44 -30.36 7.36
CA TYR A 40 -9.03 -31.49 6.53
C TYR A 40 -7.54 -31.43 6.18
N VAL A 41 -7.01 -30.24 5.83
CA VAL A 41 -5.58 -30.04 5.60
C VAL A 41 -4.75 -30.31 6.86
N CYS A 42 -5.21 -29.86 8.03
CA CYS A 42 -4.53 -30.17 9.29
C CYS A 42 -4.57 -31.66 9.66
N PHE A 43 -5.60 -32.40 9.24
CA PHE A 43 -5.69 -33.84 9.48
C PHE A 43 -4.69 -34.62 8.62
N ILE A 44 -4.53 -34.28 7.34
CA ILE A 44 -3.58 -34.93 6.44
C ILE A 44 -2.12 -34.55 6.73
N MET A 45 -1.87 -33.39 7.34
CA MET A 45 -0.52 -32.91 7.69
C MET A 45 -0.05 -33.34 9.08
N LYS A 46 -0.74 -34.25 9.79
CA LYS A 46 -0.24 -34.76 11.07
C LYS A 46 1.06 -35.55 10.85
N PRO A 47 2.20 -35.11 11.39
CA PRO A 47 3.43 -35.89 11.31
C PRO A 47 3.25 -37.21 12.07
N PRO A 48 3.88 -38.31 11.62
CA PRO A 48 3.84 -39.57 12.33
C PRO A 48 4.40 -39.39 13.75
N GLY A 49 3.65 -39.88 14.74
CA GLY A 49 4.04 -39.80 16.15
C GLY A 49 5.40 -40.47 16.42
N PRO A 50 6.09 -40.08 17.50
CA PRO A 50 7.42 -40.56 17.81
C PRO A 50 7.42 -42.08 18.00
N LYS A 51 8.23 -42.79 17.21
CA LYS A 51 8.50 -44.22 17.39
C LYS A 51 9.35 -44.39 18.66
N SER A 52 8.82 -45.11 19.64
CA SER A 52 9.57 -45.57 20.81
C SER A 52 10.68 -46.53 20.38
N GLN A 53 11.92 -46.28 20.83
CA GLN A 53 13.04 -47.18 20.59
C GLN A 53 13.03 -48.34 21.61
N PRO A 54 13.20 -49.61 21.17
CA PRO A 54 13.49 -50.71 22.08
C PRO A 54 15.01 -50.84 22.33
N LYS A 55 15.35 -51.12 23.59
CA LYS A 55 16.71 -51.35 24.10
C LYS A 55 17.34 -52.61 23.47
N SER A 56 18.63 -52.53 23.20
CA SER A 56 19.46 -53.61 22.66
C SER A 56 19.61 -54.81 23.60
N LYS A 57 19.63 -56.02 23.04
CA LYS A 57 20.42 -57.20 23.46
C LYS A 57 20.16 -58.41 22.56
N GLY A 58 21.23 -59.09 22.12
CA GLY A 58 21.24 -60.55 21.92
C GLY A 58 21.34 -61.07 20.48
N SER A 59 22.48 -61.69 20.18
CA SER A 59 22.83 -62.47 18.98
C SER A 59 21.96 -63.72 18.78
N LYS A 60 21.52 -64.00 17.55
CA LYS A 60 21.56 -65.34 16.92
C LYS A 60 21.29 -65.31 15.40
N LYS A 61 21.95 -66.24 14.73
CA LYS A 61 22.11 -66.52 13.29
C LYS A 61 20.91 -67.31 12.71
N THR A 62 20.48 -67.01 11.46
CA THR A 62 20.16 -67.95 10.34
C THR A 62 19.43 -67.25 9.18
N ASP A 63 20.01 -67.37 7.99
CA ASP A 63 19.50 -67.52 6.61
C ASP A 63 18.00 -67.28 6.30
N ASP A 64 17.67 -66.44 5.30
CA ASP A 64 17.24 -66.83 3.94
C ASP A 64 16.81 -65.61 3.09
N SER A 65 17.09 -65.71 1.79
CA SER A 65 16.63 -64.99 0.59
C SER A 65 15.67 -63.79 0.64
N SER A 66 16.05 -62.70 -0.06
CA SER A 66 15.51 -62.33 -1.41
C SER A 66 15.49 -60.82 -1.69
N SER A 67 16.13 -60.48 -2.82
CA SER A 67 15.90 -59.36 -3.75
C SER A 67 15.87 -57.91 -3.28
N GLU A 68 16.90 -57.20 -3.76
CA GLU A 68 17.04 -55.76 -3.95
C GLU A 68 15.82 -55.11 -4.64
N SER A 69 15.48 -53.88 -4.21
CA SER A 69 15.37 -52.77 -5.15
C SER A 69 15.68 -51.46 -4.44
N SER A 70 16.74 -50.82 -4.89
CA SER A 70 17.24 -49.51 -4.52
C SER A 70 16.35 -48.41 -5.10
N PHE A 71 15.93 -47.44 -4.30
CA PHE A 71 15.65 -46.08 -4.79
C PHE A 71 16.22 -45.07 -3.79
N GLU A 72 17.07 -44.18 -4.33
CA GLU A 72 17.86 -43.18 -3.65
C GLU A 72 17.01 -42.10 -2.96
N ASN A 73 17.52 -41.61 -1.83
CA ASN A 73 17.04 -40.39 -1.18
C ASN A 73 17.43 -39.17 -2.03
N ILE A 74 16.44 -38.47 -2.60
CA ILE A 74 16.66 -37.14 -3.18
C ILE A 74 16.68 -36.13 -2.03
N GLN A 75 17.82 -35.50 -1.80
CA GLN A 75 17.92 -34.30 -0.98
C GLN A 75 17.25 -33.14 -1.73
N LEU A 76 16.28 -32.49 -1.09
CA LEU A 76 15.74 -31.20 -1.54
C LEU A 76 16.79 -30.12 -1.22
N GLU A 77 17.62 -29.80 -2.21
CA GLU A 77 18.41 -28.58 -2.22
C GLU A 77 17.50 -27.38 -2.53
N ASP A 78 17.75 -26.27 -1.86
CA ASP A 78 17.09 -24.97 -2.08
C ASP A 78 17.30 -24.51 -3.54
N VAL A 79 16.33 -24.78 -4.41
CA VAL A 79 16.37 -24.32 -5.79
C VAL A 79 15.97 -22.84 -5.84
N ALA A 80 16.96 -21.97 -5.64
CA ALA A 80 16.85 -20.56 -6.02
C ALA A 80 16.33 -20.45 -7.45
N HIS A 81 15.37 -19.55 -7.69
CA HIS A 81 14.75 -19.41 -9.00
C HIS A 81 15.86 -19.03 -10.01
N PRO A 82 15.88 -19.57 -11.23
CA PRO A 82 17.00 -19.36 -12.17
C PRO A 82 17.34 -17.89 -12.42
N VAL A 83 16.34 -17.03 -12.30
CA VAL A 83 16.40 -15.57 -12.49
C VAL A 83 17.22 -14.87 -11.39
N ASP A 84 17.28 -15.43 -10.18
CA ASP A 84 17.97 -14.81 -9.03
C ASP A 84 19.51 -14.83 -9.18
N ARG A 85 20.01 -15.62 -10.13
CA ARG A 85 21.45 -15.74 -10.42
C ARG A 85 21.88 -14.98 -11.67
N TRP A 86 20.94 -14.37 -12.38
CA TRP A 86 21.25 -13.65 -13.61
C TRP A 86 21.92 -12.32 -13.31
N SER A 87 22.94 -11.99 -14.10
CA SER A 87 23.43 -10.62 -14.18
C SER A 87 22.33 -9.70 -14.70
N LYS A 88 22.41 -8.40 -14.37
CA LYS A 88 21.47 -7.39 -14.91
C LYS A 88 21.31 -7.51 -16.43
N ARG A 89 22.40 -7.82 -17.15
CA ARG A 89 22.40 -7.98 -18.60
C ARG A 89 21.54 -9.16 -19.08
N GLU A 90 21.68 -10.33 -18.44
CA GLU A 90 20.91 -11.53 -18.79
C GLU A 90 19.42 -11.34 -18.51
N LEU A 91 19.10 -10.69 -17.38
CA LEU A 91 17.73 -10.33 -17.05
C LEU A 91 17.11 -9.41 -18.10
N TYR A 92 17.81 -8.33 -18.50
CA TYR A 92 17.28 -7.40 -19.50
C TYR A 92 17.14 -8.04 -20.89
N GLN A 93 18.06 -8.92 -21.29
CA GLN A 93 17.93 -9.67 -22.55
C GLN A 93 16.68 -10.57 -22.52
N TYR A 94 16.48 -11.34 -21.45
CA TYR A 94 15.32 -12.20 -21.29
C TYR A 94 13.99 -11.42 -21.32
N LEU A 95 13.93 -10.30 -20.60
CA LEU A 95 12.76 -9.43 -20.57
C LEU A 95 12.44 -8.81 -21.94
N GLY A 96 13.49 -8.47 -22.71
CA GLY A 96 13.37 -7.99 -24.09
C GLY A 96 12.85 -9.07 -25.04
N ASP A 97 13.46 -10.25 -25.02
CA ASP A 97 13.08 -11.39 -25.89
C ASP A 97 11.63 -11.87 -25.66
N HIS A 98 11.12 -11.72 -24.42
CA HIS A 98 9.77 -12.14 -24.05
C HIS A 98 8.74 -11.00 -24.08
N HIS A 99 9.11 -9.81 -24.56
CA HIS A 99 8.24 -8.63 -24.66
C HIS A 99 7.51 -8.29 -23.33
N ILE A 100 8.18 -8.50 -22.19
CA ILE A 100 7.57 -8.30 -20.85
C ILE A 100 7.43 -6.80 -20.51
N TYR A 101 8.10 -5.91 -21.27
CA TYR A 101 7.88 -4.46 -21.25
C TYR A 101 7.72 -3.91 -22.68
N PRO A 102 6.50 -3.56 -23.13
CA PRO A 102 6.31 -2.83 -24.38
C PRO A 102 6.45 -1.34 -24.08
N GLY A 103 7.58 -0.74 -24.44
CA GLY A 103 7.76 0.70 -24.24
C GLY A 103 9.09 1.31 -24.66
N VAL A 104 10.03 0.53 -25.21
CA VAL A 104 11.28 1.08 -25.76
C VAL A 104 11.59 0.38 -27.07
N ASP A 105 10.88 0.78 -28.14
CA ASP A 105 11.28 0.45 -29.50
C ASP A 105 12.46 1.35 -29.90
N GLU A 106 13.62 1.19 -29.26
CA GLU A 106 14.89 1.66 -29.81
C GLU A 106 15.66 0.46 -30.38
N PRO A 107 16.01 0.46 -31.67
CA PRO A 107 16.77 -0.63 -32.26
C PRO A 107 18.19 -0.67 -31.68
N LEU A 108 18.55 -1.79 -31.05
CA LEU A 108 19.90 -2.12 -30.56
C LEU A 108 20.92 -2.39 -31.71
N SER A 109 20.87 -1.60 -32.77
CA SER A 109 21.80 -1.69 -33.90
C SER A 109 22.64 -0.42 -34.02
N HIS A 110 23.46 -0.14 -33.00
CA HIS A 110 24.61 0.76 -33.16
C HIS A 110 25.89 0.09 -32.63
N PRO A 111 26.91 -0.11 -33.48
CA PRO A 111 28.16 -0.73 -33.07
C PRO A 111 29.00 0.27 -32.29
N TRP A 112 29.17 0.03 -30.98
CA TRP A 112 30.10 0.74 -30.11
C TRP A 112 31.52 0.25 -30.33
N THR A 113 32.11 0.61 -31.47
CA THR A 113 33.56 0.62 -31.60
C THR A 113 33.95 1.90 -32.29
N ASP A 114 34.78 2.66 -31.57
CA ASP A 114 35.53 3.81 -32.06
C ASP A 114 34.81 5.16 -31.98
N LEU A 115 34.88 5.81 -30.80
CA LEU A 115 35.08 7.26 -30.72
C LEU A 115 35.63 7.66 -29.34
N ASN A 116 36.73 8.40 -29.38
CA ASN A 116 37.46 9.01 -28.26
C ASN A 116 36.55 9.59 -27.16
N CYS A 117 36.74 9.14 -25.91
CA CYS A 117 36.13 9.71 -24.69
C CYS A 117 36.70 11.09 -24.27
N ARG A 118 36.96 11.97 -25.24
CA ARG A 118 37.37 13.36 -25.00
C ARG A 118 36.78 14.24 -26.09
N GLN A 119 35.48 14.55 -26.01
CA GLN A 119 34.88 15.85 -26.37
C GLN A 119 33.34 15.82 -26.28
N PHE A 120 32.75 15.39 -25.16
CA PHE A 120 31.34 15.73 -24.88
C PHE A 120 31.29 16.71 -23.72
N LEU A 121 31.72 17.94 -24.00
CA LEU A 121 31.16 19.09 -23.31
C LEU A 121 29.73 19.23 -23.84
N VAL A 122 28.80 18.52 -23.19
CA VAL A 122 27.38 18.71 -23.43
C VAL A 122 27.08 20.16 -23.09
N ASN A 123 26.71 20.93 -24.10
CA ASN A 123 26.19 22.28 -23.94
C ASN A 123 24.97 22.16 -23.02
N SER A 124 25.00 22.77 -21.84
CA SER A 124 24.01 22.59 -20.76
C SER A 124 22.63 23.21 -21.06
N SER A 125 22.31 23.43 -22.33
CA SER A 125 21.20 24.24 -22.80
C SER A 125 20.16 23.45 -23.60
N SER A 126 20.30 22.12 -23.71
CA SER A 126 19.36 21.26 -24.44
C SER A 126 18.96 19.97 -23.71
N ILE A 127 18.99 19.97 -22.38
CA ILE A 127 18.15 19.02 -21.63
C ILE A 127 16.71 19.52 -21.86
N PRO A 128 15.78 18.71 -22.38
CA PRO A 128 14.39 19.13 -22.46
C PRO A 128 13.98 19.57 -21.06
N HIS A 129 13.58 20.83 -20.91
CA HIS A 129 12.86 21.27 -19.74
C HIS A 129 11.67 20.33 -19.63
N ILE A 130 11.75 19.37 -18.71
CA ILE A 130 10.58 18.65 -18.25
C ILE A 130 9.76 19.76 -17.60
N GLU A 131 8.72 20.22 -18.31
CA GLU A 131 7.72 21.11 -17.74
C GLU A 131 7.35 20.56 -16.37
N PRO A 132 7.29 21.40 -15.31
CA PRO A 132 7.03 20.91 -13.97
C PRO A 132 5.70 20.15 -13.97
N SER A 133 5.78 18.82 -13.97
CA SER A 133 4.63 17.95 -13.91
C SER A 133 4.04 18.16 -12.53
N ASN A 134 2.91 18.86 -12.44
CA ASN A 134 2.23 19.15 -11.17
C ASN A 134 1.48 17.89 -10.74
N PRO A 135 1.99 17.11 -9.77
CA PRO A 135 1.39 15.85 -9.43
C PRO A 135 0.01 16.07 -8.82
N VAL A 136 -0.86 15.09 -9.02
CA VAL A 136 -2.26 15.15 -8.59
C VAL A 136 -2.64 13.85 -7.88
N ALA A 137 -3.45 13.98 -6.83
CA ALA A 137 -4.15 12.87 -6.20
C ALA A 137 -5.65 13.13 -6.26
N VAL A 138 -6.38 12.21 -6.89
CA VAL A 138 -7.85 12.23 -6.91
C VAL A 138 -8.36 11.37 -5.77
N LEU A 139 -8.99 11.99 -4.79
CA LEU A 139 -9.48 11.31 -3.59
C LEU A 139 -10.86 10.69 -3.86
N ARG A 140 -10.95 9.38 -3.67
CA ARG A 140 -12.20 8.60 -3.74
C ARG A 140 -12.24 7.58 -2.60
N GLY A 141 -13.43 7.10 -2.28
CA GLY A 141 -13.65 6.00 -1.34
C GLY A 141 -15.13 5.63 -1.27
N ASP A 142 -15.47 4.71 -0.37
CA ASP A 142 -16.84 4.18 -0.22
C ASP A 142 -17.80 5.15 0.49
N ALA A 143 -17.27 6.28 0.95
CA ALA A 143 -18.04 7.35 1.60
C ALA A 143 -18.39 8.48 0.61
N LYS A 144 -19.17 9.47 1.09
CA LYS A 144 -19.49 10.69 0.34
C LYS A 144 -18.25 11.56 0.04
N VAL A 145 -17.14 11.36 0.77
CA VAL A 145 -15.95 12.23 0.69
C VAL A 145 -15.23 12.02 -0.64
N SER A 146 -14.96 13.11 -1.35
CA SER A 146 -14.11 13.07 -2.54
C SER A 146 -13.53 14.45 -2.87
N GLY A 147 -12.43 14.48 -3.62
CA GLY A 147 -11.74 15.72 -3.92
C GLY A 147 -10.52 15.55 -4.78
N VAL A 148 -9.79 16.64 -4.95
CA VAL A 148 -8.52 16.67 -5.69
C VAL A 148 -7.48 17.39 -4.85
N VAL A 149 -6.26 16.87 -4.87
CA VAL A 149 -5.10 17.48 -4.24
C VAL A 149 -4.00 17.64 -5.29
N HIS A 150 -3.47 18.85 -5.40
CA HIS A 150 -2.38 19.19 -6.31
C HIS A 150 -1.12 19.50 -5.53
N PHE A 151 0.02 19.15 -6.13
CA PHE A 151 1.34 19.38 -5.59
C PHE A 151 2.20 20.15 -6.59
N GLU A 152 3.02 21.06 -6.08
CA GLU A 152 3.95 21.87 -6.86
C GLU A 152 5.28 21.95 -6.09
N GLN A 153 6.40 21.67 -6.76
CA GLN A 153 7.75 21.84 -6.22
C GLN A 153 8.73 22.09 -7.36
N GLU A 154 9.47 23.20 -7.33
CA GLU A 154 10.43 23.56 -8.39
C GLU A 154 11.75 22.80 -8.25
N LYS A 155 12.34 22.81 -7.04
CA LYS A 155 13.61 22.12 -6.73
C LYS A 155 13.45 21.29 -5.46
N GLU A 156 14.31 20.28 -5.29
CA GLU A 156 14.30 19.42 -4.10
C GLU A 156 14.51 20.22 -2.79
N SER A 157 15.30 21.30 -2.83
CA SER A 157 15.49 22.22 -1.71
C SER A 157 14.24 22.99 -1.31
N ASP A 158 13.31 23.19 -2.24
CA ASP A 158 12.20 24.10 -2.06
C ASP A 158 11.06 23.44 -1.26
N PRO A 159 10.22 24.22 -0.58
CA PRO A 159 8.99 23.70 0.02
C PRO A 159 8.07 23.13 -1.07
N THR A 160 7.36 22.05 -0.77
CA THR A 160 6.28 21.58 -1.64
C THR A 160 5.01 22.36 -1.30
N LYS A 161 4.41 23.01 -2.30
CA LYS A 161 3.09 23.62 -2.18
C LYS A 161 2.04 22.55 -2.47
N ILE A 162 1.08 22.46 -1.56
CA ILE A 162 -0.01 21.50 -1.58
C ILE A 162 -1.30 22.31 -1.63
N SER A 163 -2.20 22.01 -2.56
CA SER A 163 -3.52 22.65 -2.62
C SER A 163 -4.60 21.59 -2.77
N TRP A 164 -5.75 21.82 -2.17
CA TRP A 164 -6.82 20.83 -2.12
C TRP A 164 -8.20 21.47 -2.23
N GLU A 165 -9.11 20.70 -2.79
CA GLU A 165 -10.56 20.93 -2.71
C GLU A 165 -11.24 19.58 -2.49
N ILE A 166 -11.78 19.39 -1.29
CA ILE A 166 -12.33 18.12 -0.82
C ILE A 166 -13.73 18.37 -0.29
N THR A 167 -14.71 17.64 -0.80
CA THR A 167 -16.13 17.80 -0.51
C THR A 167 -16.67 16.56 0.20
N GLY A 168 -17.86 16.70 0.82
CA GLY A 168 -18.57 15.58 1.41
C GLY A 168 -18.10 15.19 2.82
N ASN A 169 -17.23 16.00 3.44
CA ASN A 169 -16.85 15.87 4.83
C ASN A 169 -17.99 16.33 5.75
N ASP A 170 -17.87 16.08 7.05
CA ASP A 170 -18.77 16.71 8.02
C ASP A 170 -18.53 18.23 8.06
N PRO A 171 -19.61 19.03 8.18
CA PRO A 171 -19.51 20.49 8.24
C PRO A 171 -18.76 21.02 9.48
N ASN A 172 -18.10 22.17 9.33
CA ASN A 172 -17.47 22.95 10.42
C ASN A 172 -16.53 22.10 11.31
N ALA A 173 -15.73 21.24 10.70
CA ALA A 173 -14.91 20.27 11.39
C ALA A 173 -13.44 20.36 10.98
N LEU A 174 -12.58 19.75 11.80
CA LEU A 174 -11.19 19.47 11.46
C LEU A 174 -11.06 18.00 11.05
N ARG A 175 -10.35 17.75 9.95
CA ARG A 175 -10.16 16.41 9.39
C ARG A 175 -8.67 16.15 9.22
N GLY A 176 -8.19 15.04 9.78
CA GLY A 176 -6.80 14.61 9.61
C GLY A 176 -6.48 14.38 8.14
N PHE A 177 -5.29 14.81 7.72
CA PHE A 177 -4.89 14.83 6.33
C PHE A 177 -3.43 14.40 6.23
N HIS A 178 -3.17 13.27 5.59
CA HIS A 178 -1.86 12.63 5.64
C HIS A 178 -1.45 12.04 4.30
N ILE A 179 -0.14 11.94 4.10
CA ILE A 179 0.47 11.10 3.07
C ILE A 179 0.81 9.74 3.70
N HIS A 180 0.29 8.69 3.08
CA HIS A 180 0.49 7.31 3.50
C HIS A 180 1.55 6.62 2.64
N GLN A 181 2.19 5.61 3.22
CA GLN A 181 3.38 4.97 2.69
C GLN A 181 3.21 4.44 1.25
N PHE A 182 2.08 3.80 0.95
CA PHE A 182 1.90 3.04 -0.28
C PHE A 182 0.85 3.68 -1.20
N GLY A 183 1.11 3.69 -2.50
CA GLY A 183 0.12 3.94 -3.55
C GLY A 183 -0.72 2.72 -3.87
N ASP A 184 -1.15 1.98 -2.86
CA ASP A 184 -1.90 0.74 -3.01
C ASP A 184 -3.34 0.93 -2.55
N ASN A 185 -4.28 0.85 -3.49
CA ASN A 185 -5.71 0.95 -3.25
C ASN A 185 -6.46 -0.38 -3.49
N THR A 186 -5.74 -1.51 -3.53
CA THR A 186 -6.34 -2.85 -3.76
C THR A 186 -7.34 -3.26 -2.69
N ASN A 187 -7.23 -2.70 -1.48
CA ASN A 187 -8.17 -2.88 -0.38
C ASN A 187 -8.70 -1.51 0.12
N GLY A 188 -9.07 -0.65 -0.82
CA GLY A 188 -9.46 0.73 -0.55
C GLY A 188 -8.33 1.49 0.16
N CYS A 189 -8.68 2.40 1.06
CA CYS A 189 -7.67 3.21 1.76
C CYS A 189 -6.91 2.46 2.86
N THR A 190 -7.25 1.19 3.12
CA THR A 190 -6.55 0.35 4.09
C THR A 190 -5.16 -0.02 3.58
N SER A 191 -5.05 -0.40 2.30
CA SER A 191 -3.80 -0.84 1.68
C SER A 191 -2.78 0.29 1.49
N ALA A 192 -3.19 1.56 1.63
CA ALA A 192 -2.27 2.69 1.65
C ALA A 192 -1.23 2.61 2.80
N GLY A 193 -1.49 1.79 3.83
CA GLY A 193 -0.54 1.51 4.91
C GLY A 193 -0.50 2.60 5.99
N PRO A 194 0.59 2.71 6.77
CA PRO A 194 0.77 3.76 7.78
C PRO A 194 1.09 5.11 7.12
N HIS A 195 1.25 6.15 7.94
CA HIS A 195 1.77 7.44 7.47
C HIS A 195 3.18 7.24 6.89
N PHE A 196 3.53 8.02 5.87
CA PHE A 196 4.87 7.99 5.28
C PHE A 196 5.91 8.47 6.29
N ASN A 197 6.77 7.56 6.77
CA ASN A 197 7.70 7.81 7.87
C ASN A 197 9.09 7.18 7.61
N PRO A 198 9.87 7.71 6.64
CA PRO A 198 11.18 7.17 6.33
C PRO A 198 12.19 7.34 7.48
N PHE A 199 11.96 8.29 8.39
CA PHE A 199 12.86 8.63 9.49
C PHE A 199 12.47 8.02 10.84
N GLN A 200 11.44 7.17 10.87
CA GLN A 200 10.98 6.46 12.08
C GLN A 200 10.71 7.38 13.27
N LYS A 201 10.15 8.57 13.00
CA LYS A 201 9.72 9.52 14.03
C LYS A 201 8.33 9.15 14.56
N THR A 202 7.92 9.76 15.68
CA THR A 202 6.52 9.71 16.11
C THR A 202 5.69 10.72 15.33
N HIS A 203 4.39 10.50 15.28
CA HIS A 203 3.42 11.44 14.71
C HIS A 203 3.44 12.80 15.43
N GLY A 204 3.24 13.89 14.69
CA GLY A 204 3.24 15.25 15.22
C GLY A 204 2.57 16.26 14.29
N ALA A 205 2.50 17.52 14.74
CA ALA A 205 1.99 18.61 13.91
C ALA A 205 2.95 18.93 12.75
N PRO A 206 2.47 19.54 11.65
CA PRO A 206 3.35 19.89 10.54
C PRO A 206 4.50 20.83 10.90
N GLU A 207 4.31 21.64 11.94
CA GLU A 207 5.29 22.61 12.41
C GLU A 207 6.26 22.01 13.43
N ASP A 208 6.06 20.76 13.87
CA ASP A 208 6.92 20.09 14.85
C ASP A 208 8.17 19.47 14.19
N ASP A 209 9.32 19.55 14.86
CA ASP A 209 10.57 18.90 14.42
C ASP A 209 10.46 17.36 14.44
N VAL A 210 9.62 16.83 15.34
CA VAL A 210 9.34 15.40 15.50
C VAL A 210 7.95 15.10 14.95
N ARG A 211 7.92 14.68 13.70
CA ARG A 211 6.72 14.29 12.95
C ARG A 211 7.08 13.25 11.90
N HIS A 212 6.09 12.54 11.37
CA HIS A 212 6.26 11.81 10.12
C HIS A 212 6.36 12.81 8.96
N VAL A 213 7.00 12.39 7.87
CA VAL A 213 7.04 13.19 6.63
C VAL A 213 5.64 13.40 6.07
N GLY A 214 4.77 12.39 6.20
CA GLY A 214 3.40 12.46 5.72
C GLY A 214 2.40 13.23 6.58
N ASP A 215 2.79 13.78 7.73
CA ASP A 215 1.83 14.39 8.67
C ASP A 215 1.43 15.82 8.24
N LEU A 216 0.35 16.04 7.48
CA LEU A 216 -0.07 17.39 7.06
C LEU A 216 -1.03 18.08 8.06
N GLY A 217 -1.37 17.40 9.16
CA GLY A 217 -2.22 17.91 10.23
C GLY A 217 -3.69 17.90 9.83
N ASN A 218 -4.42 18.97 10.18
CA ASN A 218 -5.85 19.07 9.88
C ASN A 218 -6.15 20.02 8.73
N ILE A 219 -7.12 19.64 7.89
CA ILE A 219 -7.85 20.56 7.02
C ILE A 219 -9.15 20.99 7.70
N THR A 220 -9.57 22.24 7.45
CA THR A 220 -10.83 22.78 7.98
C THR A 220 -11.92 22.66 6.93
N THR A 221 -13.11 22.21 7.33
CA THR A 221 -14.30 22.12 6.49
C THR A 221 -15.26 23.26 6.80
N ASP A 222 -15.91 23.81 5.77
CA ASP A 222 -16.94 24.82 5.91
C ASP A 222 -18.31 24.23 6.31
N ALA A 223 -19.35 25.07 6.36
CA ALA A 223 -20.70 24.67 6.71
C ALA A 223 -21.36 23.72 5.68
N GLN A 224 -20.75 23.54 4.51
CA GLN A 224 -21.18 22.65 3.44
C GLN A 224 -20.35 21.35 3.42
N GLY A 225 -19.37 21.20 4.31
CA GLY A 225 -18.48 20.05 4.35
C GLY A 225 -17.39 20.09 3.28
N VAL A 226 -17.08 21.29 2.76
CA VAL A 226 -16.01 21.52 1.80
C VAL A 226 -14.77 22.03 2.53
N ALA A 227 -13.64 21.35 2.31
CA ALA A 227 -12.32 21.82 2.69
C ALA A 227 -11.59 22.28 1.43
N LYS A 228 -11.30 23.58 1.34
CA LYS A 228 -10.55 24.18 0.25
C LYS A 228 -9.41 25.01 0.82
N GLY A 229 -8.20 24.79 0.36
CA GLY A 229 -7.04 25.48 0.92
C GLY A 229 -5.73 25.15 0.24
N THR A 230 -4.67 25.76 0.76
CA THR A 230 -3.29 25.48 0.35
C THR A 230 -2.35 25.58 1.54
N LYS A 231 -1.27 24.82 1.52
CA LYS A 231 -0.21 24.79 2.51
C LYS A 231 1.14 24.56 1.83
N GLN A 232 2.21 25.10 2.42
CA GLN A 232 3.57 24.72 2.06
C GLN A 232 4.13 23.82 3.15
N ASP A 233 4.84 22.78 2.74
CA ASP A 233 5.51 21.83 3.64
C ASP A 233 6.98 21.65 3.26
N LEU A 234 7.85 21.61 4.26
CA LEU A 234 9.30 21.52 4.08
C LEU A 234 9.81 20.08 3.99
N LEU A 235 9.08 19.10 4.52
CA LEU A 235 9.50 17.70 4.57
C LEU A 235 8.92 16.89 3.42
N VAL A 236 7.72 17.22 2.97
CA VAL A 236 7.12 16.64 1.77
C VAL A 236 7.90 17.07 0.55
N LYS A 237 8.35 16.09 -0.25
CA LYS A 237 9.14 16.30 -1.46
C LYS A 237 8.52 15.52 -2.63
N LEU A 238 8.51 16.13 -3.80
CA LEU A 238 8.20 15.48 -5.08
C LEU A 238 9.45 14.89 -5.75
N LEU A 239 10.63 15.37 -5.34
CA LEU A 239 11.94 15.02 -5.87
C LEU A 239 12.77 14.30 -4.80
N GLY A 240 13.78 13.55 -5.23
CA GLY A 240 14.71 12.85 -4.33
C GLY A 240 14.20 11.51 -3.79
N GLU A 241 15.01 10.89 -2.92
CA GLU A 241 14.78 9.54 -2.38
C GLU A 241 13.47 9.43 -1.57
N ASN A 242 13.11 10.50 -0.87
CA ASN A 242 11.90 10.57 -0.05
C ASN A 242 10.69 11.14 -0.81
N SER A 243 10.69 11.03 -2.14
CA SER A 243 9.57 11.51 -2.96
C SER A 243 8.24 10.85 -2.53
N ILE A 244 7.18 11.66 -2.57
CA ILE A 244 5.80 11.21 -2.33
C ILE A 244 5.10 10.70 -3.59
N LEU A 245 5.75 10.76 -4.75
CA LEU A 245 5.20 10.23 -5.99
C LEU A 245 4.96 8.72 -5.88
N GLY A 246 3.79 8.26 -6.36
CA GLY A 246 3.36 6.86 -6.24
C GLY A 246 2.95 6.46 -4.82
N ARG A 247 2.85 7.40 -3.87
CA ARG A 247 2.26 7.19 -2.55
C ARG A 247 0.79 7.61 -2.54
N SER A 248 0.12 7.55 -1.39
CA SER A 248 -1.29 7.95 -1.28
C SER A 248 -1.50 9.16 -0.39
N VAL A 249 -2.43 10.03 -0.76
CA VAL A 249 -3.03 10.98 0.16
C VAL A 249 -4.27 10.33 0.79
N VAL A 250 -4.48 10.58 2.08
CA VAL A 250 -5.67 10.13 2.82
C VAL A 250 -6.27 11.31 3.57
N VAL A 251 -7.58 11.49 3.44
CA VAL A 251 -8.36 12.34 4.34
C VAL A 251 -9.10 11.45 5.32
N HIS A 252 -9.02 11.78 6.60
CA HIS A 252 -9.59 11.01 7.69
C HIS A 252 -10.99 11.51 8.09
N SER A 253 -11.78 10.63 8.71
CA SER A 253 -13.12 10.97 9.20
C SER A 253 -13.11 11.79 10.50
N GLY A 254 -12.03 11.74 11.27
CA GLY A 254 -11.87 12.40 12.55
C GLY A 254 -10.82 13.52 12.52
N THR A 255 -10.74 14.25 13.62
CA THR A 255 -9.73 15.28 13.85
C THR A 255 -8.44 14.62 14.28
N ASP A 256 -7.34 15.05 13.67
CA ASP A 256 -5.99 14.70 14.09
C ASP A 256 -5.63 15.49 15.37
N ASP A 257 -5.26 14.78 16.43
CA ASP A 257 -4.82 15.34 17.72
C ASP A 257 -3.36 15.82 17.74
N LEU A 258 -2.66 15.70 16.60
CA LEU A 258 -1.30 16.18 16.35
C LEU A 258 -0.25 15.54 17.27
N GLY A 259 -0.49 14.30 17.71
CA GLY A 259 0.40 13.60 18.64
C GLY A 259 0.26 14.07 20.09
N LYS A 260 -0.82 14.80 20.43
CA LYS A 260 -1.04 15.46 21.73
C LYS A 260 -2.17 14.83 22.55
N GLY A 261 -2.75 13.72 22.10
CA GLY A 261 -3.86 13.02 22.76
C GLY A 261 -3.49 12.17 23.98
N GLY A 262 -2.20 12.04 24.31
CA GLY A 262 -1.74 11.36 25.54
C GLY A 262 -1.86 9.84 25.55
N ASN A 263 -2.01 9.21 24.37
CA ASN A 263 -2.06 7.75 24.21
C ASN A 263 -1.14 7.28 23.07
N GLU A 264 -0.86 5.98 23.01
CA GLU A 264 0.04 5.41 21.99
C GLU A 264 -0.46 5.61 20.56
N GLU A 265 -1.78 5.61 20.37
CA GLU A 265 -2.38 5.79 19.04
C GLU A 265 -2.20 7.24 18.53
N SER A 266 -2.22 8.21 19.43
CA SER A 266 -1.90 9.62 19.14
C SER A 266 -0.51 9.74 18.53
N LYS A 267 0.48 9.03 19.08
CA LYS A 267 1.86 9.02 18.57
C LYS A 267 2.04 8.27 17.24
N LYS A 268 1.01 7.57 16.75
CA LYS A 268 1.05 6.80 15.49
C LYS A 268 0.20 7.40 14.38
N THR A 269 -1.01 7.84 14.70
CA THR A 269 -2.03 8.21 13.70
C THR A 269 -2.77 9.50 14.05
N GLY A 270 -2.40 10.15 15.16
CA GLY A 270 -3.09 11.33 15.64
C GLY A 270 -4.54 11.07 16.08
N ASN A 271 -4.92 9.81 16.32
CA ASN A 271 -6.32 9.42 16.58
C ASN A 271 -7.31 9.91 15.51
N ALA A 272 -6.86 10.12 14.26
CA ALA A 272 -7.67 10.74 13.22
C ALA A 272 -8.85 9.86 12.72
N GLY A 273 -8.95 8.61 13.15
CA GLY A 273 -10.08 7.73 12.84
C GLY A 273 -10.01 7.10 11.44
N THR A 274 -11.17 6.83 10.85
CA THR A 274 -11.27 6.03 9.61
C THR A 274 -10.83 6.82 8.38
N ARG A 275 -10.70 6.14 7.23
CA ARG A 275 -10.15 6.68 5.98
C ARG A 275 -11.23 6.74 4.88
N PRO A 276 -12.15 7.73 4.92
CA PRO A 276 -13.28 7.80 4.00
C PRO A 276 -12.88 8.02 2.54
N ALA A 277 -11.72 8.63 2.26
CA ALA A 277 -11.22 8.79 0.90
C ALA A 277 -9.69 8.86 0.85
N CYS A 278 -9.14 8.37 -0.26
CA CYS A 278 -7.72 8.38 -0.55
C CYS A 278 -7.47 8.41 -2.06
N GLY A 279 -6.25 8.74 -2.45
CA GLY A 279 -5.86 8.79 -3.86
C GLY A 279 -4.35 8.66 -4.01
N VAL A 280 -3.93 7.86 -4.99
CA VAL A 280 -2.51 7.75 -5.36
C VAL A 280 -2.05 9.06 -5.99
N ILE A 281 -0.86 9.51 -5.60
CA ILE A 281 -0.21 10.70 -6.12
C ILE A 281 0.49 10.33 -7.42
N GLY A 282 -0.10 10.75 -8.54
CA GLY A 282 0.43 10.51 -9.88
C GLY A 282 0.97 11.78 -10.52
N LEU A 283 1.91 11.63 -11.44
CA LEU A 283 2.28 12.70 -12.35
C LEU A 283 1.10 12.99 -13.29
N ALA A 284 0.74 14.25 -13.43
CA ALA A 284 -0.12 14.73 -14.50
C ALA A 284 0.75 15.53 -15.48
N THR A 285 0.74 15.10 -16.74
CA THR A 285 1.46 15.73 -17.86
C THR A 285 0.46 16.24 -18.87
#